data_AF-A0A645FSC7-F1
#
_entry.id   AF-A0A645FSC7-F1
#
_cell.length_a   1.000
_cell.length_b   1.000
_cell.length_c   1.000
_cell.angle_alpha   90.00
_cell.angle_beta   90.00
_cell.angle_gamma   90.00
#
_symmetry.space_group_name_H-M   'P 1'
#
loop_
_entity.id
_entity.type
_entity.pdbx_description
1 polymer ?
#
loop_
_entity_poly.entity_id
_entity_poly.type
_entity_poly.pdbx_seq_one_letter_code
_entity_poly.pdbx_strand_id
1 'polypeptide(L)'
;MSITSPLFPDENCSPEQTACRRAPDGGKPELSAAQLADITFYIAHLAPPPRRDTEQPAVVRGNARFAEFGCAVCHRPTLQSGASRFRLLAGRSFAPYTDLLLHDMGHGLADGRPDHAASGSQWRTAPLWGIGVLAAINEQVGYLHDGRARNFEEAILWHGGEAAVAQRRYRAASADARAELLAFLQSL
;
A
#
# COMPACT_ATOMS: atom_id res chain seq x y z
N MET A 1 3.16 18.84 12.04
CA MET A 1 4.62 19.00 12.01
C MET A 1 5.16 17.96 11.06
N SER A 2 5.88 18.43 10.07
CA SER A 2 6.57 17.61 9.07
C SER A 2 8.07 17.75 9.32
N ILE A 3 8.88 16.79 8.90
CA ILE A 3 10.33 16.96 8.98
C ILE A 3 10.80 17.80 7.80
N THR A 4 11.46 18.94 8.05
CA THR A 4 11.97 19.81 6.98
C THR A 4 13.24 19.25 6.32
N SER A 5 13.45 19.55 5.04
CA SER A 5 14.59 19.07 4.24
C SER A 5 14.96 20.10 3.15
N PRO A 6 16.07 19.95 2.41
CA PRO A 6 16.39 20.85 1.30
C PRO A 6 15.35 20.85 0.17
N LEU A 7 14.50 19.82 0.08
CA LEU A 7 13.40 19.75 -0.89
C LEU A 7 12.11 20.41 -0.37
N PHE A 8 11.92 20.43 0.95
CA PHE A 8 10.76 21.00 1.64
C PHE A 8 11.27 21.78 2.86
N PRO A 9 11.75 23.02 2.67
CA PRO A 9 12.44 23.77 3.72
C PRO A 9 11.49 24.34 4.77
N ASP A 10 10.20 24.42 4.47
CA ASP A 10 9.19 25.05 5.31
C ASP A 10 8.31 24.03 6.05
N GLU A 11 7.91 24.37 7.26
CA GLU A 11 6.97 23.59 8.07
C GLU A 11 5.58 23.53 7.45
N ASN A 12 4.96 22.35 7.47
CA ASN A 12 3.56 22.18 7.06
C ASN A 12 2.59 22.53 8.20
N CYS A 13 2.63 23.79 8.66
CA CYS A 13 1.70 24.36 9.63
C CYS A 13 0.83 25.42 8.94
N SER A 14 -0.50 25.27 8.99
CA SER A 14 -1.44 26.30 8.56
C SER A 14 -1.37 27.57 9.44
N PRO A 15 -1.82 28.73 8.95
CA PRO A 15 -1.85 29.98 9.73
C PRO A 15 -2.60 29.84 11.07
N GLU A 16 -3.65 29.03 11.09
CA GLU A 16 -4.52 28.81 12.26
C GLU A 16 -3.84 27.95 13.34
N GLN A 17 -2.85 27.13 12.95
CA GLN A 17 -2.16 26.20 13.85
C GLN A 17 -1.04 26.89 14.66
N THR A 18 -1.42 27.80 15.55
CA THR A 18 -0.48 28.56 16.41
C THR A 18 0.44 27.66 17.24
N ALA A 19 -0.06 26.53 17.76
CA ALA A 19 0.74 25.58 18.52
C ALA A 19 1.82 24.90 17.66
N CYS A 20 1.49 24.54 16.40
CA CYS A 20 2.43 23.96 15.45
C CYS A 20 3.56 24.93 15.14
N ARG A 21 3.23 26.20 14.86
CA ARG A 21 4.20 27.25 14.54
C ARG A 21 5.11 27.66 15.70
N ARG A 22 4.71 27.35 16.94
CA ARG A 22 5.48 27.62 18.16
C ARG A 22 6.19 26.39 18.71
N ALA A 23 5.98 25.23 18.11
CA ALA A 23 6.65 24.02 18.53
C ALA A 23 8.17 24.15 18.29
N PRO A 24 9.02 23.54 19.14
CA PRO A 24 10.45 23.49 18.89
C PRO A 24 10.74 22.81 17.54
N ASP A 25 11.66 23.37 16.76
CA ASP A 25 12.17 22.77 15.53
C ASP A 25 13.50 22.04 15.78
N GLY A 26 13.80 21.03 14.95
CA GLY A 26 15.06 20.28 14.98
C GLY A 26 16.20 20.93 14.19
N GLY A 27 16.07 22.19 13.76
CA GLY A 27 17.02 22.88 12.89
C GLY A 27 16.41 23.34 11.55
N LYS A 28 17.21 24.01 10.72
CA LYS A 28 16.77 24.60 9.43
C LYS A 28 17.74 24.26 8.29
N PRO A 29 17.42 23.26 7.44
CA PRO A 29 16.39 22.23 7.62
C PRO A 29 16.77 21.23 8.73
N GLU A 30 15.78 20.49 9.22
CA GLU A 30 15.97 19.42 10.22
C GLU A 30 16.73 18.22 9.65
N LEU A 31 16.51 17.87 8.37
CA LEU A 31 17.33 16.92 7.64
C LEU A 31 18.33 17.64 6.76
N SER A 32 19.62 17.35 6.93
CA SER A 32 20.65 17.77 5.98
C SER A 32 20.51 17.05 4.63
N ALA A 33 21.12 17.61 3.58
CA ALA A 33 21.16 16.99 2.26
C ALA A 33 21.85 15.60 2.29
N ALA A 34 22.88 15.43 3.12
CA ALA A 34 23.58 14.17 3.30
C ALA A 34 22.66 13.11 3.93
N GLN A 35 21.97 13.44 5.03
CA GLN A 35 21.01 12.53 5.67
C GLN A 35 19.87 12.15 4.71
N LEU A 36 19.34 13.11 3.95
CA LEU A 36 18.32 12.83 2.94
C LEU A 36 18.84 11.85 1.87
N ALA A 37 20.09 12.03 1.42
CA ALA A 37 20.72 11.13 0.45
C ALA A 37 20.92 9.72 1.03
N ASP A 38 21.35 9.60 2.29
CA ASP A 38 21.57 8.33 2.98
C ASP A 38 20.26 7.56 3.19
N ILE A 39 19.20 8.23 3.64
CA ILE A 39 17.86 7.61 3.79
C ILE A 39 17.33 7.16 2.43
N THR A 40 17.47 8.00 1.39
CA THR A 40 17.03 7.63 0.04
C THR A 40 17.82 6.43 -0.49
N PHE A 41 19.13 6.40 -0.25
CA PHE A 41 19.97 5.25 -0.61
C PHE A 41 19.49 4.00 0.12
N TYR A 42 19.32 4.06 1.44
CA TYR A 42 18.87 2.93 2.24
C TYR A 42 17.52 2.37 1.76
N ILE A 43 16.49 3.21 1.64
CA ILE A 43 15.15 2.78 1.20
C ILE A 43 15.19 2.18 -0.21
N ALA A 44 15.97 2.76 -1.12
CA ALA A 44 16.10 2.25 -2.49
C ALA A 44 16.81 0.88 -2.59
N HIS A 45 17.52 0.45 -1.54
CA HIS A 45 18.25 -0.82 -1.49
C HIS A 45 17.60 -1.85 -0.56
N LEU A 46 16.45 -1.54 0.04
CA LEU A 46 15.66 -2.51 0.79
C LEU A 46 14.85 -3.38 -0.16
N ALA A 47 15.10 -4.69 -0.10
CA ALA A 47 14.29 -5.67 -0.83
C ALA A 47 12.97 -5.94 -0.10
N PRO A 48 11.85 -6.16 -0.83
CA PRO A 48 10.62 -6.66 -0.21
C PRO A 48 10.82 -8.08 0.34
N PRO A 49 10.05 -8.51 1.35
CA PRO A 49 10.03 -9.89 1.80
C PRO A 49 9.75 -10.85 0.63
N PRO A 50 10.44 -12.02 0.55
CA PRO A 50 10.18 -12.98 -0.50
C PRO A 50 8.80 -13.63 -0.31
N ARG A 51 8.17 -13.99 -1.43
CA ARG A 51 6.98 -14.83 -1.42
C ARG A 51 7.28 -16.21 -0.84
N ARG A 52 6.27 -16.84 -0.26
CA ARG A 52 6.36 -18.17 0.37
C ARG A 52 5.41 -19.13 -0.32
N ASP A 53 5.64 -20.44 -0.15
CA ASP A 53 4.66 -21.48 -0.49
C ASP A 53 4.15 -21.44 -1.95
N THR A 54 4.95 -20.94 -2.88
CA THR A 54 4.52 -20.60 -4.24
C THR A 54 4.09 -21.79 -5.08
N GLU A 55 4.53 -23.00 -4.72
CA GLU A 55 4.19 -24.25 -5.39
C GLU A 55 3.01 -24.97 -4.74
N GLN A 56 2.54 -24.51 -3.56
CA GLN A 56 1.41 -25.14 -2.90
C GLN A 56 0.15 -25.03 -3.78
N PRO A 57 -0.59 -26.13 -4.02
CA PRO A 57 -1.73 -26.11 -4.94
C PRO A 57 -2.79 -25.05 -4.60
N ALA A 58 -3.02 -24.77 -3.32
CA ALA A 58 -3.95 -23.72 -2.88
C ALA A 58 -3.48 -22.31 -3.27
N VAL A 59 -2.17 -22.02 -3.17
CA VAL A 59 -1.57 -20.73 -3.55
C VAL A 59 -1.63 -20.53 -5.06
N VAL A 60 -1.36 -21.58 -5.83
CA VAL A 60 -1.45 -21.55 -7.30
C VAL A 60 -2.88 -21.28 -7.74
N ARG A 61 -3.87 -22.00 -7.19
CA ARG A 61 -5.29 -21.75 -7.48
C ARG A 61 -5.73 -20.37 -7.00
N GLY A 62 -5.28 -19.94 -5.83
CA GLY A 62 -5.56 -18.62 -5.27
C GLY A 62 -5.07 -17.46 -6.14
N ASN A 63 -3.90 -17.59 -6.77
CA ASN A 63 -3.42 -16.61 -7.74
C ASN A 63 -4.34 -16.51 -8.97
N ALA A 64 -4.91 -17.64 -9.42
CA ALA A 64 -5.92 -17.62 -10.47
C ALA A 64 -7.23 -16.96 -10.00
N ARG A 65 -7.69 -17.26 -8.77
CA ARG A 65 -8.88 -16.62 -8.16
C ARG A 65 -8.70 -15.12 -8.02
N PHE A 66 -7.49 -14.65 -7.70
CA PHE A 66 -7.17 -13.23 -7.60
C PHE A 66 -7.47 -12.47 -8.90
N ALA A 67 -7.12 -13.06 -10.05
CA ALA A 67 -7.45 -12.49 -11.35
C ALA A 67 -8.96 -12.64 -11.68
N GLU A 68 -9.54 -13.82 -11.44
CA GLU A 68 -10.95 -14.13 -11.72
C GLU A 68 -11.92 -13.20 -10.96
N PHE A 69 -11.66 -12.96 -9.67
CA PHE A 69 -12.46 -12.05 -8.87
C PHE A 69 -12.26 -10.60 -9.30
N GLY A 70 -11.20 -10.26 -10.04
CA GLY A 70 -10.93 -8.92 -10.53
C GLY A 70 -10.02 -8.09 -9.61
N CYS A 71 -9.38 -8.70 -8.60
CA CYS A 71 -8.43 -8.01 -7.73
C CYS A 71 -7.24 -7.44 -8.53
N ALA A 72 -6.81 -8.18 -9.57
CA ALA A 72 -5.71 -7.81 -10.44
C ALA A 72 -5.95 -6.58 -11.34
N VAL A 73 -7.15 -5.98 -11.32
CA VAL A 73 -7.44 -4.72 -12.04
C VAL A 73 -6.60 -3.60 -11.44
N CYS A 74 -6.67 -3.40 -10.11
CA CYS A 74 -5.87 -2.39 -9.40
C CYS A 74 -4.59 -3.00 -8.82
N HIS A 75 -4.67 -4.22 -8.27
CA HIS A 75 -3.49 -4.91 -7.72
C HIS A 75 -2.70 -5.66 -8.80
N ARG A 76 -2.19 -4.91 -9.77
CA ARG A 76 -1.48 -5.45 -10.94
C ARG A 76 -0.29 -6.33 -10.52
N PRO A 77 -0.26 -7.62 -10.92
CA PRO A 77 0.76 -8.55 -10.44
C PRO A 77 2.18 -8.12 -10.76
N THR A 78 2.41 -7.45 -11.90
CA THR A 78 3.74 -7.09 -12.39
C THR A 78 3.79 -5.63 -12.80
N LEU A 79 4.87 -4.95 -12.41
CA LEU A 79 5.26 -3.63 -12.93
C LEU A 79 6.71 -3.69 -13.45
N GLN A 80 7.08 -2.71 -14.26
CA GLN A 80 8.45 -2.49 -14.70
C GLN A 80 8.90 -1.09 -14.32
N SER A 81 10.06 -0.98 -13.67
CA SER A 81 10.66 0.32 -13.36
C SER A 81 11.28 0.95 -14.61
N GLY A 82 11.25 2.28 -14.65
CA GLY A 82 11.92 3.08 -15.68
C GLY A 82 13.42 3.24 -15.44
N ALA A 83 13.98 4.30 -16.01
CA ALA A 83 15.33 4.73 -15.70
C ALA A 83 15.45 5.09 -14.21
N SER A 84 16.59 4.77 -13.61
CA SER A 84 16.88 5.10 -12.20
C SER A 84 18.35 5.43 -12.05
N ARG A 85 18.66 6.36 -11.14
CA ARG A 85 20.04 6.63 -10.70
C ARG A 85 20.68 5.42 -10.00
N PHE A 86 19.84 4.54 -9.45
CA PHE A 86 20.27 3.29 -8.85
C PHE A 86 20.18 2.18 -9.89
N ARG A 87 21.34 1.72 -10.36
CA ARG A 87 21.46 0.68 -11.40
C ARG A 87 20.70 -0.60 -11.05
N LEU A 88 20.60 -0.95 -9.76
CA LEU A 88 19.85 -2.12 -9.32
C LEU A 88 18.35 -2.02 -9.60
N LEU A 89 17.79 -0.82 -9.63
CA LEU A 89 16.37 -0.54 -9.85
C LEU A 89 16.04 -0.21 -11.31
N ALA A 90 17.00 0.07 -12.18
CA ALA A 90 16.73 0.50 -13.54
C ALA A 90 16.20 -0.64 -14.42
N GLY A 91 15.06 -0.44 -15.10
CA GLY A 91 14.53 -1.37 -16.10
C GLY A 91 14.09 -2.74 -15.58
N ARG A 92 13.83 -2.87 -14.27
CA ARG A 92 13.53 -4.16 -13.62
C ARG A 92 12.04 -4.46 -13.69
N SER A 93 11.73 -5.70 -14.07
CA SER A 93 10.39 -6.25 -13.86
C SER A 93 10.31 -6.85 -12.46
N PHE A 94 9.23 -6.58 -11.75
CA PHE A 94 8.99 -7.02 -10.38
C PHE A 94 7.50 -7.20 -10.12
N ALA A 95 7.14 -7.88 -9.03
CA ALA A 95 5.77 -8.36 -8.82
C ALA A 95 5.06 -7.71 -7.61
N PRO A 96 4.71 -6.41 -7.62
CA PRO A 96 4.31 -5.65 -6.43
C PRO A 96 2.82 -5.76 -6.09
N TYR A 97 2.00 -6.28 -7.01
CA TYR A 97 0.55 -6.38 -6.86
C TYR A 97 -0.10 -5.01 -6.57
N THR A 98 0.22 -4.03 -7.41
CA THR A 98 -0.32 -2.66 -7.38
C THR A 98 -0.08 -1.99 -8.73
N ASP A 99 -0.95 -1.06 -9.10
CA ASP A 99 -0.76 -0.11 -10.20
C ASP A 99 -0.24 1.26 -9.74
N LEU A 100 -0.15 1.49 -8.43
CA LEU A 100 0.21 2.76 -7.79
C LEU A 100 -0.72 3.93 -8.16
N LEU A 101 -1.91 3.65 -8.68
CA LEU A 101 -2.91 4.67 -9.04
C LEU A 101 -3.90 4.92 -7.90
N LEU A 102 -4.60 6.05 -8.00
CA LEU A 102 -5.71 6.41 -7.10
C LEU A 102 -7.01 5.80 -7.60
N HIS A 103 -7.74 5.15 -6.71
CA HIS A 103 -9.05 4.55 -7.00
C HIS A 103 -10.07 4.96 -5.96
N ASP A 104 -11.31 5.19 -6.41
CA ASP A 104 -12.43 5.39 -5.50
C ASP A 104 -12.78 4.07 -4.78
N MET A 105 -12.52 4.05 -3.47
CA MET A 105 -12.82 2.92 -2.59
C MET A 105 -14.23 3.00 -1.98
N GLY A 106 -15.00 4.03 -2.34
CA GLY A 106 -16.38 4.26 -1.92
C GLY A 106 -16.53 4.95 -0.57
N HIS A 107 -17.74 5.44 -0.30
CA HIS A 107 -18.08 6.21 0.90
C HIS A 107 -17.72 5.53 2.24
N GLY A 108 -17.77 4.19 2.29
CA GLY A 108 -17.44 3.42 3.49
C GLY A 108 -15.99 3.55 3.92
N LEU A 109 -15.09 3.89 2.98
CA LEU A 109 -13.67 4.13 3.20
C LEU A 109 -13.29 5.59 2.93
N ALA A 110 -14.26 6.50 2.93
CA ALA A 110 -13.96 7.91 2.79
C ALA A 110 -13.54 8.53 4.13
N ASP A 111 -12.49 9.34 4.15
CA ASP A 111 -12.05 10.08 5.34
C ASP A 111 -12.56 11.54 5.37
N GLY A 112 -13.19 11.99 4.28
CA GLY A 112 -13.70 13.35 4.10
C GLY A 112 -12.62 14.41 3.93
N ARG A 113 -11.36 14.02 3.69
CA ARG A 113 -10.21 14.92 3.57
C ARG A 113 -9.64 14.84 2.15
N PRO A 114 -10.06 15.71 1.23
CA PRO A 114 -9.43 15.77 -0.08
C PRO A 114 -7.98 16.25 0.04
N ASP A 115 -7.11 15.72 -0.81
CA ASP A 115 -5.72 16.14 -0.94
C ASP A 115 -5.42 16.48 -2.41
N HIS A 116 -5.21 17.76 -2.68
CA HIS A 116 -5.15 18.32 -4.03
C HIS A 116 -6.34 17.87 -4.91
N ALA A 117 -6.10 17.03 -5.92
CA ALA A 117 -7.11 16.52 -6.83
C ALA A 117 -7.73 15.19 -6.35
N ALA A 118 -7.17 14.55 -5.32
CA ALA A 118 -7.73 13.34 -4.74
C ALA A 118 -8.90 13.70 -3.81
N SER A 119 -10.04 13.05 -4.03
CA SER A 119 -11.16 13.12 -3.09
C SER A 119 -10.88 12.27 -1.85
N GLY A 120 -11.63 12.50 -0.76
CA GLY A 120 -11.48 11.72 0.47
C GLY A 120 -11.86 10.24 0.35
N SER A 121 -12.42 9.77 -0.78
CA SER A 121 -12.68 8.35 -1.04
C SER A 121 -11.65 7.70 -1.96
N GLN A 122 -10.72 8.49 -2.52
CA GLN A 122 -9.70 8.00 -3.42
C GLN A 122 -8.42 7.63 -2.67
N TRP A 123 -7.99 6.39 -2.84
CA TRP A 123 -6.79 5.87 -2.19
C TRP A 123 -5.85 5.28 -3.21
N ARG A 124 -4.55 5.44 -2.97
CA ARG A 124 -3.53 4.78 -3.78
C ARG A 124 -3.56 3.28 -3.50
N THR A 125 -3.58 2.45 -4.55
CA THR A 125 -3.47 1.00 -4.38
C THR A 125 -2.17 0.64 -3.67
N ALA A 126 -2.24 0.12 -2.44
CA ALA A 126 -1.05 -0.29 -1.70
C ALA A 126 -0.44 -1.56 -2.36
N PRO A 127 0.90 -1.66 -2.49
CA PRO A 127 1.56 -2.90 -2.88
C PRO A 127 1.23 -4.02 -1.89
N LEU A 128 1.00 -5.24 -2.37
CA LEU A 128 0.72 -6.40 -1.50
C LEU A 128 1.98 -7.18 -1.08
N TRP A 129 3.17 -6.68 -1.42
CA TRP A 129 4.42 -7.27 -0.95
C TRP A 129 4.49 -7.36 0.57
N GLY A 130 4.77 -8.55 1.09
CA GLY A 130 4.89 -8.80 2.52
C GLY A 130 3.57 -8.71 3.27
N ILE A 131 2.42 -8.63 2.59
CA ILE A 131 1.14 -8.48 3.30
C ILE A 131 0.84 -9.70 4.19
N GLY A 132 1.31 -10.89 3.82
CA GLY A 132 1.20 -12.10 4.62
C GLY A 132 2.24 -12.22 5.74
N VAL A 133 3.25 -11.35 5.85
CA VAL A 133 4.19 -11.36 7.00
C VAL A 133 3.75 -10.43 8.13
N LEU A 134 2.75 -9.56 7.91
CA LEU A 134 2.38 -8.52 8.87
C LEU A 134 2.00 -9.08 10.25
N ALA A 135 1.34 -10.24 10.31
CA ALA A 135 0.99 -10.91 11.56
C ALA A 135 2.18 -11.46 12.35
N ALA A 136 3.33 -11.68 11.69
CA ALA A 136 4.53 -12.17 12.34
C ALA A 136 5.38 -11.05 12.97
N ILE A 137 5.15 -9.79 12.58
CA ILE A 137 5.97 -8.64 12.98
C ILE A 137 5.20 -7.58 13.77
N ASN A 138 3.88 -7.71 13.92
CA ASN A 138 3.04 -6.79 14.68
C ASN A 138 2.24 -7.56 15.73
N GLU A 139 2.06 -6.96 16.92
CA GLU A 139 1.19 -7.50 17.96
C GLU A 139 -0.30 -7.52 17.53
N GLN A 140 -0.70 -6.55 16.71
CA GLN A 140 -2.03 -6.45 16.10
C GLN A 140 -1.88 -6.06 14.64
N VAL A 141 -2.64 -6.73 13.75
CA VAL A 141 -2.67 -6.40 12.33
C VAL A 141 -3.90 -5.57 12.01
N GLY A 142 -3.69 -4.43 11.37
CA GLY A 142 -4.73 -3.60 10.77
C GLY A 142 -4.47 -3.42 9.27
N TYR A 143 -5.48 -3.69 8.46
CA TYR A 143 -5.47 -3.47 7.01
C TYR A 143 -6.32 -2.24 6.64
N LEU A 144 -6.15 -1.77 5.40
CA LEU A 144 -6.71 -0.50 4.89
C LEU A 144 -6.03 0.71 5.52
N HIS A 145 -6.36 1.92 5.04
CA HIS A 145 -5.66 3.15 5.42
C HIS A 145 -5.83 3.52 6.90
N ASP A 146 -6.90 3.06 7.55
CA ASP A 146 -7.22 3.34 8.95
C ASP A 146 -7.10 2.12 9.86
N GLY A 147 -6.58 1.01 9.34
CA GLY A 147 -6.34 -0.22 10.10
C GLY A 147 -7.61 -0.94 10.58
N ARG A 148 -8.80 -0.57 10.12
CA ARG A 148 -10.07 -1.12 10.64
C ARG A 148 -10.25 -2.62 10.40
N ALA A 149 -9.66 -3.15 9.34
CA ALA A 149 -9.84 -4.54 8.94
C ALA A 149 -8.81 -5.41 9.67
N ARG A 150 -9.27 -6.46 10.35
CA ARG A 150 -8.45 -7.32 11.21
C ARG A 150 -7.83 -8.51 10.47
N ASN A 151 -8.34 -8.80 9.28
CA ASN A 151 -7.92 -9.90 8.43
C ASN A 151 -8.20 -9.56 6.96
N PHE A 152 -7.69 -10.39 6.05
CA PHE A 152 -7.88 -10.23 4.61
C PHE A 152 -9.35 -10.26 4.18
N GLU A 153 -10.17 -11.13 4.78
CA GLU A 153 -11.59 -11.22 4.42
C GLU A 153 -12.32 -9.91 4.75
N GLU A 154 -12.11 -9.35 5.94
CA GLU A 154 -12.64 -8.03 6.30
C GLU A 154 -12.15 -6.95 5.35
N ALA A 155 -10.86 -6.94 5.02
CA ALA A 155 -10.30 -5.96 4.09
C ALA A 155 -10.99 -6.05 2.72
N ILE A 156 -11.12 -7.26 2.15
CA ILE A 156 -11.83 -7.49 0.89
C ILE A 156 -13.29 -7.04 0.99
N LEU A 157 -13.97 -7.33 2.10
CA LEU A 157 -15.37 -6.97 2.30
C LEU A 157 -15.60 -5.48 2.52
N TRP A 158 -14.58 -4.70 2.84
CA TRP A 158 -14.64 -3.23 2.90
C TRP A 158 -14.43 -2.54 1.54
N HIS A 159 -13.86 -3.23 0.54
CA HIS A 159 -13.62 -2.65 -0.78
C HIS A 159 -14.96 -2.29 -1.47
N GLY A 160 -15.23 -0.99 -1.58
CA GLY A 160 -16.38 -0.42 -2.26
C GLY A 160 -15.98 0.24 -3.58
N GLY A 161 -16.77 1.24 -4.00
CA GLY A 161 -16.46 2.07 -5.18
C GLY A 161 -16.16 1.24 -6.43
N GLU A 162 -15.01 1.50 -7.05
CA GLU A 162 -14.54 0.79 -8.25
C GLU A 162 -14.32 -0.72 -7.99
N ALA A 163 -13.93 -1.09 -6.76
CA ALA A 163 -13.68 -2.48 -6.38
C ALA A 163 -14.96 -3.26 -5.99
N ALA A 164 -16.13 -2.64 -6.02
CA ALA A 164 -17.38 -3.26 -5.59
C ALA A 164 -17.75 -4.53 -6.41
N VAL A 165 -17.35 -4.60 -7.69
CA VAL A 165 -17.54 -5.81 -8.50
C VAL A 165 -16.71 -6.97 -7.95
N ALA A 166 -15.44 -6.73 -7.60
CA ALA A 166 -14.55 -7.75 -7.06
C ALA A 166 -15.01 -8.24 -5.69
N GLN A 167 -15.42 -7.30 -4.82
CA GLN A 167 -16.02 -7.61 -3.53
C GLN A 167 -17.26 -8.50 -3.68
N ARG A 168 -18.17 -8.20 -4.61
CA ARG A 168 -19.38 -9.03 -4.84
C ARG A 168 -19.04 -10.42 -5.37
N ARG A 169 -18.07 -10.54 -6.28
CA ARG A 169 -17.60 -11.84 -6.77
C ARG A 169 -17.02 -12.69 -5.65
N TYR A 170 -16.20 -12.10 -4.78
CA TYR A 170 -15.68 -12.78 -3.59
C TYR A 170 -16.82 -13.25 -2.66
N ARG A 171 -17.80 -12.38 -2.36
CA ARG A 171 -18.96 -12.73 -1.52
C ARG A 171 -19.78 -13.89 -2.08
N ALA A 172 -19.93 -13.97 -3.40
CA ALA A 172 -20.69 -15.01 -4.08
C ALA A 172 -19.91 -16.32 -4.26
N ALA A 173 -18.60 -16.33 -4.02
CA ALA A 173 -17.75 -17.49 -4.23
C ALA A 173 -17.94 -18.55 -3.13
N SER A 174 -17.64 -19.81 -3.48
CA SER A 174 -17.61 -20.91 -2.51
C SER A 174 -16.59 -20.66 -1.40
N ALA A 175 -16.78 -21.35 -0.27
CA ALA A 175 -15.81 -21.29 0.83
C ALA A 175 -14.40 -21.68 0.38
N ASP A 176 -14.28 -22.72 -0.46
CA ASP A 176 -13.00 -23.18 -1.00
C ASP A 176 -12.32 -22.12 -1.87
N ALA A 177 -13.07 -21.49 -2.79
CA ALA A 177 -12.51 -20.45 -3.66
C ALA A 177 -12.07 -19.20 -2.87
N ARG A 178 -12.81 -18.86 -1.81
CA ARG A 178 -12.38 -17.80 -0.87
C ARG A 178 -11.12 -18.20 -0.13
N ALA A 179 -11.05 -19.42 0.41
CA ALA A 179 -9.87 -19.93 1.13
C ALA A 179 -8.62 -19.99 0.23
N GLU A 180 -8.78 -20.37 -1.05
CA GLU A 180 -7.70 -20.33 -2.04
C GLU A 180 -7.14 -18.92 -2.23
N LEU A 181 -8.01 -17.92 -2.41
CA LEU A 181 -7.59 -16.52 -2.51
C LEU A 181 -6.84 -16.09 -1.24
N LEU A 182 -7.36 -16.41 -0.06
CA LEU A 182 -6.74 -16.04 1.21
C LEU A 182 -5.37 -16.71 1.39
N ALA A 183 -5.22 -17.98 0.99
CA ALA A 183 -3.93 -18.66 0.98
C ALA A 183 -2.93 -17.97 0.04
N PHE A 184 -3.38 -17.51 -1.13
CA PHE A 184 -2.53 -16.73 -2.02
C PHE A 184 -2.10 -15.39 -1.40
N LEU A 185 -3.01 -14.62 -0.79
CA LEU A 185 -2.67 -13.37 -0.10
C LEU A 185 -1.70 -13.60 1.07
N GLN A 186 -1.88 -14.69 1.81
CA GLN A 186 -0.97 -15.10 2.89
C GLN A 186 0.43 -15.47 2.37
N SER A 187 0.54 -15.90 1.11
CA SER A 187 1.81 -16.25 0.46
C SER A 187 2.64 -15.02 0.03
N LEU A 188 1.99 -13.86 -0.07
CA LEU A 188 2.63 -12.58 -0.42
C LEU A 188 3.36 -11.96 0.77
#